data_AF-A0A3M0Y9T3-F1
#
_entry.id   AF-A0A3M0Y9T3-F1
#
_cell.length_a   1.000
_cell.length_b   1.000
_cell.length_c   1.000
_cell.angle_alpha   90.00
_cell.angle_beta   90.00
_cell.angle_gamma   90.00
#
_symmetry.space_group_name_H-M   'P 1'
#
loop_
_entity.id
_entity.type
_entity.pdbx_description
1 polymer ?
#
loop_
_entity_poly.entity_id
_entity_poly.type
_entity_poly.pdbx_seq_one_letter_code
_entity_poly.pdbx_strand_id
1 'polypeptide(L)'
;MRALYPISYAVRLPVVGKYLGQLALLLAALTAVPLAVALFLGEGGLALRLALVTAVLLASGIPAIRLPAPAFIQENEAFAVVGLAYLLAPVFMAWPLTVPGIPLLDAFFEATSGITTTGLSTLASVEDKPPGFIFARAWLQWYGGLGIAVLSVALMMGHHVAARRLFQPEAEEATLVTTTRTHARRVLLVYAILTLLAFLILWPALGEAFPALLHTLAAVSTGG
;
A
#
# COMPACT_ATOMS: atom_id res chain seq x y z
N MET A 1 5.68 33.42 -23.35
CA MET A 1 6.62 32.33 -23.01
C MET A 1 6.44 32.00 -21.54
N ARG A 2 5.80 30.86 -21.23
CA ARG A 2 5.66 30.36 -19.86
C ARG A 2 7.04 29.94 -19.35
N ALA A 3 7.53 30.59 -18.30
CA ALA A 3 8.66 30.09 -17.56
C ALA A 3 8.28 28.71 -17.00
N LEU A 4 8.98 27.68 -17.45
CA LEU A 4 8.99 26.37 -16.82
C LEU A 4 9.38 26.62 -15.36
N TYR A 5 8.50 26.37 -14.41
CA TYR A 5 8.88 26.34 -12.99
C TYR A 5 9.97 25.26 -12.87
N PRO A 6 11.23 25.63 -12.58
CA PRO A 6 12.25 24.62 -12.30
C PRO A 6 11.80 23.86 -11.05
N ILE A 7 12.24 22.61 -10.91
CA ILE A 7 12.07 21.84 -9.68
C ILE A 7 12.69 22.68 -8.55
N SER A 8 11.87 23.41 -7.80
CA SER A 8 12.33 24.61 -7.06
C SER A 8 13.26 24.29 -5.88
N TYR A 9 13.36 23.02 -5.46
CA TYR A 9 14.14 22.63 -4.28
C TYR A 9 14.72 21.21 -4.38
N ALA A 10 15.92 21.02 -3.83
CA ALA A 10 16.54 19.71 -3.68
C ALA A 10 15.81 18.88 -2.60
N VAL A 11 15.71 17.56 -2.83
CA VAL A 11 15.09 16.62 -1.89
C VAL A 11 15.87 16.61 -0.57
N ARG A 12 15.19 16.85 0.56
CA ARG A 12 15.83 16.79 1.88
C ARG A 12 15.82 15.36 2.38
N LEU A 13 16.98 14.70 2.31
CA LEU A 13 17.13 13.30 2.76
C LEU A 13 16.64 13.03 4.20
N PRO A 14 16.81 13.93 5.19
CA PRO A 14 16.28 13.69 6.54
C PRO A 14 14.75 13.60 6.59
N VAL A 15 14.07 14.36 5.73
CA VAL A 15 12.60 14.33 5.62
C VAL A 15 12.15 13.00 5.02
N VAL A 16 12.76 12.62 3.90
CA VAL A 16 12.47 11.34 3.24
C VAL A 16 12.76 10.17 4.18
N GLY A 17 13.91 10.16 4.88
CA GLY A 17 14.27 9.12 5.84
C GLY A 17 13.25 8.96 6.98
N LYS A 18 12.73 10.07 7.50
CA LYS A 18 11.65 10.03 8.50
C LYS A 18 10.39 9.34 7.97
N TYR A 19 9.91 9.75 6.79
CA TYR A 19 8.70 9.18 6.21
C TYR A 19 8.90 7.74 5.72
N LEU A 20 10.10 7.37 5.27
CA LEU A 20 10.45 5.98 4.95
C LEU A 20 10.41 5.08 6.18
N GLY A 21 10.88 5.55 7.34
CA GLY A 21 10.75 4.76 8.56
C GLY A 21 9.30 4.66 9.06
N GLN A 22 8.49 5.72 8.90
CA GLN A 22 7.04 5.62 9.15
C GLN A 22 6.35 4.64 8.20
N LEU A 23 6.76 4.63 6.94
CA LEU A 23 6.33 3.66 5.95
C LEU A 23 6.76 2.23 6.33
N ALA A 24 7.97 2.03 6.85
CA ALA A 24 8.41 0.72 7.33
C ALA A 24 7.51 0.21 8.47
N LEU A 25 7.08 1.09 9.40
CA LEU A 25 6.11 0.74 10.43
C LEU A 25 4.73 0.40 9.85
N LEU A 26 4.28 1.13 8.83
CA LEU A 26 3.04 0.84 8.14
C LEU A 26 3.11 -0.53 7.44
N LEU A 27 4.21 -0.82 6.74
CA LEU A 27 4.43 -2.12 6.12
C LEU A 27 4.48 -3.23 7.18
N ALA A 28 5.13 -3.02 8.33
CA ALA A 28 5.12 -3.99 9.43
C ALA A 28 3.69 -4.30 9.92
N ALA A 29 2.84 -3.28 10.03
CA ALA A 29 1.44 -3.46 10.42
C ALA A 29 0.66 -4.21 9.33
N LEU A 30 0.91 -3.91 8.05
CA LEU A 30 0.29 -4.60 6.93
C LEU A 30 0.77 -6.05 6.80
N THR A 31 2.03 -6.37 7.09
CA THR A 31 2.58 -7.74 7.08
C THR A 31 2.14 -8.56 8.28
N ALA A 32 1.73 -7.92 9.39
CA ALA A 32 1.18 -8.61 10.55
C ALA A 32 -0.14 -9.33 10.25
N VAL A 33 -0.92 -8.86 9.28
CA VAL A 33 -2.20 -9.50 8.86
C VAL A 33 -1.97 -10.87 8.21
N PRO A 34 -1.18 -11.01 7.11
CA PRO A 34 -0.87 -12.31 6.55
C PRO A 34 -0.07 -13.19 7.51
N LEU A 35 0.71 -12.61 8.44
CA LEU A 35 1.35 -13.38 9.52
C LEU A 35 0.30 -14.04 10.43
N ALA A 36 -0.70 -13.29 10.88
CA ALA A 36 -1.79 -13.82 11.70
C ALA A 36 -2.56 -14.93 10.96
N VAL A 37 -2.83 -14.74 9.66
CA VAL A 37 -3.46 -15.75 8.82
C VAL A 37 -2.58 -17.00 8.67
N ALA A 38 -1.28 -16.84 8.42
CA ALA A 38 -0.36 -17.97 8.32
C ALA A 38 -0.28 -18.77 9.64
N LEU A 39 -0.30 -18.09 10.79
CA LEU A 39 -0.36 -18.75 12.11
C LEU A 39 -1.68 -19.49 12.32
N PHE A 40 -2.81 -18.89 11.94
CA PHE A 40 -4.13 -19.52 12.01
C PHE A 40 -4.24 -20.77 11.12
N LEU A 41 -3.62 -20.73 9.94
CA LEU A 41 -3.57 -21.85 8.99
C LEU A 41 -2.50 -22.92 9.35
N GLY A 42 -1.68 -22.70 10.38
CA GLY A 42 -0.60 -23.61 10.75
C GLY A 42 0.59 -23.63 9.78
N GLU A 43 0.73 -22.63 8.91
CA GLU A 43 1.80 -22.52 7.92
C GLU A 43 3.09 -21.97 8.54
N GLY A 44 3.75 -22.77 9.39
CA GLY A 44 4.91 -22.34 10.17
C GLY A 44 6.06 -21.74 9.36
N GLY A 45 6.32 -22.26 8.15
CA GLY A 45 7.35 -21.74 7.26
C GLY A 45 7.05 -20.32 6.75
N LEU A 46 5.80 -20.03 6.41
CA LEU A 46 5.36 -18.68 6.01
C LEU A 46 5.30 -17.74 7.20
N ALA A 47 4.72 -18.20 8.32
CA ALA A 47 4.62 -17.42 9.54
C ALA A 47 6.00 -16.98 10.05
N LEU A 48 7.00 -17.86 10.07
CA LEU A 48 8.36 -17.51 10.48
C LEU A 48 8.97 -16.41 9.60
N ARG A 49 8.85 -16.53 8.27
CA ARG A 49 9.41 -15.54 7.34
C ARG A 49 8.70 -14.19 7.45
N LEU A 50 7.38 -14.18 7.57
CA LEU A 50 6.60 -12.96 7.78
C LEU A 50 6.92 -12.31 9.14
N ALA A 51 7.15 -13.10 10.19
CA ALA A 51 7.58 -12.59 11.49
C ALA A 51 8.96 -11.93 11.42
N LEU A 52 9.92 -12.53 10.71
CA LEU A 52 11.26 -11.96 10.52
C LEU A 52 11.22 -10.68 9.69
N VAL A 53 10.44 -10.65 8.61
CA VAL A 53 10.23 -9.42 7.81
C VAL A 53 9.59 -8.33 8.66
N THR A 54 8.56 -8.66 9.45
CA THR A 54 7.91 -7.71 10.36
C THR A 54 8.90 -7.17 11.38
N ALA A 55 9.77 -8.02 11.96
CA ALA A 55 10.80 -7.60 12.91
C ALA A 55 11.82 -6.64 12.28
N VAL A 56 12.28 -6.91 11.05
CA VAL A 56 13.20 -6.02 10.31
C VAL A 56 12.54 -4.67 10.00
N LEU A 57 11.27 -4.67 9.59
CA LEU A 57 10.50 -3.45 9.34
C LEU A 57 10.29 -2.63 10.61
N LEU A 58 10.00 -3.26 11.75
CA LEU A 58 9.91 -2.59 13.05
C LEU A 58 11.26 -2.02 13.49
N ALA A 59 12.34 -2.81 13.38
CA ALA A 59 13.68 -2.39 13.78
C ALA A 59 14.19 -1.19 12.96
N SER A 60 13.86 -1.14 11.66
CA SER A 60 14.20 -0.01 10.79
C SER A 60 13.25 1.18 10.96
N GLY A 61 11.98 0.96 11.28
CA GLY A 61 10.96 2.00 11.38
C GLY A 61 10.90 2.73 12.74
N ILE A 62 11.09 2.03 13.86
CA ILE A 62 10.98 2.60 15.22
C ILE A 62 11.95 3.79 15.43
N PRO A 63 13.24 3.73 15.01
CA PRO A 63 14.15 4.86 15.14
C PRO A 63 13.64 6.14 14.44
N ALA A 64 12.89 6.01 13.34
CA ALA A 64 12.39 7.14 12.59
C ALA A 64 11.30 7.95 13.31
N ILE A 65 10.63 7.36 14.31
CA ILE A 65 9.66 8.08 15.17
C ILE A 65 10.37 9.22 15.92
N ARG A 66 11.65 9.04 16.26
CA ARG A 66 12.46 10.00 16.99
C ARG A 66 13.02 11.12 16.11
N LEU A 67 12.95 10.99 14.79
CA LEU A 67 13.43 12.03 13.87
C LEU A 67 12.52 13.27 13.94
N PRO A 68 13.07 14.49 13.87
CA PRO A 68 12.29 15.73 13.95
C PRO A 68 11.27 15.81 12.81
N ALA A 69 10.04 16.23 13.12
CA ALA A 69 9.01 16.45 12.09
C ALA A 69 9.33 17.74 11.32
N PRO A 70 9.42 17.70 9.98
CA PRO A 70 9.54 18.92 9.20
C PRO A 70 8.24 19.74 9.31
N ALA A 71 8.35 21.06 9.22
CA ALA A 71 7.19 21.95 9.24
C ALA A 71 6.24 21.71 8.04
N PHE A 72 6.78 21.31 6.89
CA PHE A 72 6.04 20.93 5.70
C PHE A 72 6.84 19.93 4.85
N ILE A 73 6.14 19.05 4.13
CA ILE A 73 6.70 18.15 3.13
C ILE A 73 6.61 18.80 1.74
N GLN A 74 7.67 18.70 0.94
CA GLN A 74 7.67 19.16 -0.45
C GLN A 74 7.00 18.11 -1.35
N GLU A 75 6.47 18.54 -2.50
CA GLU A 75 5.80 17.62 -3.45
C GLU A 75 6.76 16.55 -3.97
N ASN A 76 7.99 16.91 -4.34
CA ASN A 76 9.02 15.97 -4.78
C ASN A 76 9.41 14.95 -3.70
N GLU A 77 9.43 15.34 -2.42
CA GLU A 77 9.66 14.44 -1.29
C GLU A 77 8.51 13.46 -1.11
N ALA A 78 7.26 13.94 -1.23
CA ALA A 78 6.08 13.08 -1.18
C ALA A 78 6.08 12.05 -2.32
N PHE A 79 6.38 12.48 -3.55
CA PHE A 79 6.52 11.57 -4.70
C PHE A 79 7.65 10.54 -4.49
N ALA A 80 8.79 10.96 -3.95
CA ALA A 80 9.90 10.06 -3.65
C ALA A 80 9.49 8.99 -2.61
N VAL A 81 8.82 9.40 -1.53
CA VAL A 81 8.33 8.46 -0.50
C VAL A 81 7.34 7.47 -1.07
N VAL A 82 6.38 7.93 -1.89
CA VAL A 82 5.38 7.06 -2.51
C VAL A 82 6.04 6.09 -3.50
N GLY A 83 6.92 6.58 -4.38
CA GLY A 83 7.64 5.72 -5.33
C GLY A 83 8.49 4.66 -4.62
N LEU A 84 9.19 5.04 -3.55
CA LEU A 84 9.95 4.10 -2.73
C LEU A 84 9.04 3.11 -1.99
N ALA A 85 7.81 3.49 -1.61
CA ALA A 85 6.85 2.57 -1.03
C ALA A 85 6.48 1.43 -1.97
N TYR A 86 6.14 1.76 -3.22
CA TYR A 86 5.81 0.76 -4.24
C TYR A 86 7.02 -0.07 -4.68
N LEU A 87 8.24 0.45 -4.51
CA LEU A 87 9.46 -0.29 -4.79
C LEU A 87 9.86 -1.24 -3.64
N LEU A 88 9.80 -0.77 -2.39
CA LEU A 88 10.28 -1.52 -1.23
C LEU A 88 9.29 -2.57 -0.74
N ALA A 89 7.99 -2.29 -0.81
CA ALA A 89 6.97 -3.23 -0.37
C ALA A 89 7.07 -4.62 -1.05
N PRO A 90 7.25 -4.74 -2.39
CA PRO A 90 7.43 -6.05 -3.01
C PRO A 90 8.77 -6.70 -2.65
N VAL A 91 9.83 -5.92 -2.42
CA VAL A 91 11.14 -6.43 -1.97
C VAL A 91 11.01 -7.16 -0.63
N PHE A 92 10.30 -6.58 0.34
CA PHE A 92 10.09 -7.21 1.64
C PHE A 92 9.19 -8.45 1.58
N MET A 93 8.26 -8.50 0.63
CA MET A 93 7.34 -9.63 0.46
C MET A 93 7.87 -10.77 -0.41
N ALA A 94 8.87 -10.51 -1.26
CA ALA A 94 9.44 -11.51 -2.15
C ALA A 94 9.95 -12.74 -1.41
N TRP A 95 10.72 -12.59 -0.33
CA TRP A 95 11.26 -13.73 0.41
C TRP A 95 10.19 -14.60 1.09
N PRO A 96 9.22 -14.04 1.85
CA PRO A 96 8.08 -14.80 2.36
C PRO A 96 7.32 -15.57 1.27
N LEU A 97 7.12 -14.97 0.09
CA LEU A 97 6.38 -15.59 -1.01
C LEU A 97 7.11 -16.77 -1.69
N THR A 98 8.40 -17.00 -1.42
CA THR A 98 9.11 -18.20 -1.93
C THR A 98 8.75 -19.50 -1.18
N VAL A 99 7.93 -19.45 -0.13
CA VAL A 99 7.55 -20.63 0.68
C VAL A 99 7.01 -21.80 -0.14
N PRO A 100 6.17 -21.61 -1.19
CA PRO A 100 5.70 -22.72 -2.02
C PRO A 100 6.77 -23.32 -2.96
N GLY A 101 8.04 -22.98 -2.77
CA GLY A 101 9.16 -23.47 -3.59
C GLY A 101 9.36 -22.71 -4.90
N ILE A 102 8.78 -21.53 -5.03
CA ILE A 102 8.93 -20.70 -6.25
C ILE A 102 10.25 -19.91 -6.21
N PRO A 103 10.90 -19.69 -7.36
CA PRO A 103 12.09 -18.85 -7.46
C PRO A 103 11.89 -17.46 -6.88
N LEU A 104 12.96 -16.85 -6.35
CA LEU A 104 12.89 -15.50 -5.77
C LEU A 104 12.43 -14.44 -6.77
N LEU A 105 12.82 -14.59 -8.04
CA LEU A 105 12.42 -13.66 -9.09
C LEU A 105 10.91 -13.74 -9.37
N ASP A 106 10.37 -14.95 -9.42
CA ASP A 106 8.93 -15.19 -9.58
C ASP A 106 8.17 -14.65 -8.36
N ALA A 107 8.66 -14.90 -7.15
CA ALA A 107 8.07 -14.36 -5.93
C ALA A 107 8.10 -12.82 -5.87
N PHE A 108 9.18 -12.19 -6.36
CA PHE A 108 9.27 -10.75 -6.51
C PHE A 108 8.30 -10.22 -7.56
N PHE A 109 8.12 -10.93 -8.68
CA PHE A 109 7.12 -10.61 -9.69
C PHE A 109 5.70 -10.69 -9.12
N GLU A 110 5.37 -11.79 -8.43
CA GLU A 110 4.06 -11.96 -7.76
C GLU A 110 3.81 -10.83 -6.75
N ALA A 111 4.82 -10.46 -5.96
CA ALA A 111 4.71 -9.37 -4.99
C ALA A 111 4.46 -8.03 -5.68
N THR A 112 5.22 -7.75 -6.75
CA THR A 112 5.11 -6.52 -7.53
C THR A 112 3.73 -6.42 -8.16
N SER A 113 3.32 -7.44 -8.92
CA SER A 113 2.01 -7.55 -9.57
C SER A 113 0.86 -7.40 -8.58
N GLY A 114 0.97 -8.00 -7.39
CA GLY A 114 0.00 -7.83 -6.32
C GLY A 114 -0.10 -6.37 -5.87
N ILE A 115 1.01 -5.76 -5.46
CA ILE A 115 1.03 -4.40 -4.90
C ILE A 115 0.62 -3.33 -5.93
N THR A 116 0.95 -3.54 -7.20
CA THR A 116 0.56 -2.64 -8.29
C THR A 116 -0.83 -2.96 -8.85
N THR A 117 -1.56 -3.90 -8.24
CA THR A 117 -2.88 -4.36 -8.68
C THR A 117 -2.92 -4.69 -10.17
N THR A 118 -1.88 -5.36 -10.65
CA THR A 118 -1.74 -5.74 -12.05
C THR A 118 -2.35 -7.12 -12.32
N GLY A 119 -2.38 -8.00 -11.31
CA GLY A 119 -3.06 -9.31 -11.37
C GLY A 119 -2.43 -10.34 -12.30
N LEU A 120 -1.24 -10.05 -12.84
CA LEU A 120 -0.48 -11.00 -13.65
C LEU A 120 0.26 -11.99 -12.75
N SER A 121 0.44 -13.21 -13.26
CA SER A 121 1.11 -14.31 -12.58
C SER A 121 2.17 -14.92 -13.49
N THR A 122 3.33 -15.23 -12.92
CA THR A 122 4.36 -16.07 -13.55
C THR A 122 4.07 -17.56 -13.37
N LEU A 123 3.21 -17.89 -12.41
CA LEU A 123 2.82 -19.27 -12.11
C LEU A 123 1.73 -19.73 -13.05
N ALA A 124 1.87 -20.95 -13.57
CA ALA A 124 0.88 -21.58 -14.46
C ALA A 124 -0.46 -21.84 -13.76
N SER A 125 -0.42 -22.18 -12.47
CA SER A 125 -1.59 -22.32 -11.60
C SER A 125 -1.25 -21.77 -10.21
N VAL A 126 -2.19 -20.99 -9.67
CA VAL A 126 -2.11 -20.42 -8.32
C VAL A 126 -3.05 -21.12 -7.34
N GLU A 127 -3.99 -21.92 -7.86
CA GLU A 127 -5.02 -22.63 -7.10
C GLU A 127 -4.43 -23.76 -6.25
N ASP A 128 -3.35 -24.38 -6.74
CA ASP A 128 -2.66 -25.49 -6.06
C ASP A 128 -1.67 -25.02 -4.97
N LYS A 129 -1.60 -23.71 -4.70
CA LYS A 129 -0.65 -23.14 -3.75
C LYS A 129 -1.22 -23.11 -2.32
N PRO A 130 -0.36 -23.10 -1.28
CA PRO A 130 -0.82 -23.01 0.10
C PRO A 130 -1.74 -21.79 0.33
N PRO A 131 -2.81 -21.93 1.13
CA PRO A 131 -3.80 -20.88 1.33
C PRO A 131 -3.19 -19.57 1.86
N GLY A 132 -2.14 -19.62 2.70
CA GLY A 132 -1.46 -18.41 3.18
C GLY A 132 -0.71 -17.65 2.08
N PHE A 133 -0.17 -18.35 1.08
CA PHE A 133 0.41 -17.72 -0.12
C PHE A 133 -0.67 -17.01 -0.95
N ILE A 134 -1.80 -17.68 -1.18
CA ILE A 134 -2.92 -17.10 -1.95
C ILE A 134 -3.47 -15.88 -1.21
N PHE A 135 -3.63 -15.96 0.12
CA PHE A 135 -4.04 -14.83 0.94
C PHE A 135 -3.05 -13.67 0.86
N ALA A 136 -1.75 -13.94 0.97
CA ALA A 136 -0.74 -12.89 0.88
C ALA A 136 -0.82 -12.15 -0.47
N ARG A 137 -1.05 -12.85 -1.59
CA ARG A 137 -1.25 -12.22 -2.91
C ARG A 137 -2.49 -11.32 -2.95
N ALA A 138 -3.64 -11.81 -2.50
CA ALA A 138 -4.87 -11.03 -2.46
C ALA A 138 -4.75 -9.81 -1.52
N TRP A 139 -4.06 -9.98 -0.39
CA TRP A 139 -3.78 -8.90 0.56
C TRP A 139 -2.91 -7.81 -0.03
N LEU A 140 -1.87 -8.18 -0.79
CA LEU A 140 -1.01 -7.25 -1.52
C LEU A 140 -1.80 -6.40 -2.51
N GLN A 141 -2.72 -7.02 -3.26
CA GLN A 141 -3.64 -6.30 -4.13
C GLN A 141 -4.51 -5.32 -3.35
N TRP A 142 -5.10 -5.76 -2.23
CA TRP A 142 -6.02 -4.91 -1.47
C TRP A 142 -5.38 -3.63 -0.92
N TYR A 143 -4.22 -3.72 -0.26
CA TYR A 143 -3.60 -2.50 0.28
C TYR A 143 -2.88 -1.69 -0.79
N GLY A 144 -2.38 -2.33 -1.86
CA GLY A 144 -1.85 -1.65 -3.04
C GLY A 144 -2.92 -0.81 -3.75
N GLY A 145 -4.09 -1.39 -3.96
CA GLY A 145 -5.28 -0.73 -4.50
C GLY A 145 -5.74 0.46 -3.66
N LEU A 146 -5.74 0.31 -2.34
CA LEU A 146 -6.01 1.42 -1.42
C LEU A 146 -4.97 2.54 -1.58
N GLY A 147 -3.68 2.18 -1.70
CA GLY A 147 -2.60 3.12 -1.92
C GLY A 147 -2.78 3.96 -3.18
N ILE A 148 -3.10 3.33 -4.32
CA ILE A 148 -3.28 4.03 -5.59
C ILE A 148 -4.56 4.85 -5.62
N ALA A 149 -5.64 4.39 -4.96
CA ALA A 149 -6.87 5.15 -4.82
C ALA A 149 -6.65 6.44 -4.04
N VAL A 150 -5.94 6.36 -2.90
CA VAL A 150 -5.59 7.54 -2.10
C VAL A 150 -4.68 8.49 -2.88
N LEU A 151 -3.66 7.96 -3.58
CA LEU A 151 -2.76 8.76 -4.41
C LEU A 151 -3.51 9.48 -5.54
N SER A 152 -4.38 8.78 -6.26
CA SER A 152 -5.15 9.34 -7.38
C SER A 152 -6.02 10.51 -6.94
N VAL A 153 -6.70 10.37 -5.79
CA VAL A 153 -7.49 11.46 -5.22
C VAL A 153 -6.59 12.60 -4.75
N ALA A 154 -5.45 12.32 -4.11
CA ALA A 154 -4.51 13.36 -3.71
C ALA A 154 -4.01 14.18 -4.91
N LEU A 155 -3.69 13.53 -6.04
CA LEU A 155 -3.27 14.19 -7.28
C LEU A 155 -4.39 15.02 -7.90
N MET A 156 -5.61 14.49 -7.96
CA MET A 156 -6.78 15.27 -8.40
C MET A 156 -6.95 16.52 -7.53
N MET A 157 -6.84 16.40 -6.20
CA MET A 157 -7.00 17.54 -5.30
C MET A 157 -5.91 18.60 -5.48
N GLY A 158 -4.66 18.21 -5.74
CA GLY A 158 -3.57 19.15 -6.05
C GLY A 158 -3.94 20.11 -7.19
N HIS A 159 -4.54 19.60 -8.27
CA HIS A 159 -5.03 20.41 -9.37
C HIS A 159 -6.19 21.35 -8.97
N HIS A 160 -7.12 20.88 -8.15
CA HIS A 160 -8.25 21.71 -7.68
C HIS A 160 -7.80 22.84 -6.75
N VAL A 161 -6.80 22.59 -5.90
CA VAL A 161 -6.20 23.60 -5.02
C VAL A 161 -5.44 24.64 -5.85
N ALA A 162 -4.65 24.20 -6.84
CA ALA A 162 -3.98 25.11 -7.77
C ALA A 162 -4.98 25.98 -8.56
N ALA A 163 -6.09 25.39 -9.03
CA ALA A 163 -7.17 26.14 -9.68
C ALA A 163 -7.85 27.12 -8.72
N ARG A 164 -8.17 26.71 -7.49
CA ARG A 164 -8.77 27.61 -6.47
C ARG A 164 -7.84 28.77 -6.10
N ARG A 165 -6.53 28.55 -6.01
CA ARG A 165 -5.55 29.64 -5.79
C ARG A 165 -5.55 30.68 -6.91
N LEU A 166 -5.88 30.29 -8.15
CA LEU A 166 -6.01 31.22 -9.28
C LEU A 166 -7.29 32.06 -9.24
N PHE A 167 -8.38 31.51 -8.68
CA PHE A 167 -9.68 32.19 -8.63
C PHE A 167 -10.00 32.84 -7.27
N GLN A 168 -9.36 32.40 -6.19
CA GLN A 168 -9.55 32.86 -4.81
C GLN A 168 -8.18 32.92 -4.10
N PRO A 169 -7.36 33.96 -4.37
CA PRO A 169 -5.99 34.05 -3.87
C PRO A 169 -5.89 34.16 -2.34
N GLU A 170 -6.98 34.57 -1.68
CA GLU A 170 -7.06 34.87 -0.25
C GLU A 170 -7.37 33.63 0.62
N ALA A 171 -7.55 32.45 0.01
CA ALA A 171 -7.85 31.24 0.76
C ALA A 171 -6.68 30.79 1.64
N GLU A 172 -6.84 30.84 2.96
CA GLU A 172 -5.84 30.41 3.94
C GLU A 172 -5.33 28.98 3.68
N GLU A 173 -4.01 28.78 3.75
CA GLU A 173 -3.35 27.47 3.54
C GLU A 173 -3.87 26.37 4.50
N ALA A 174 -4.30 26.74 5.71
CA ALA A 174 -4.89 25.83 6.69
C ALA A 174 -6.20 25.18 6.20
N THR A 175 -6.98 25.90 5.39
CA THR A 175 -8.25 25.42 4.81
C THR A 175 -8.01 24.35 3.73
N LEU A 176 -6.86 24.38 3.06
CA LEU A 176 -6.51 23.44 1.99
C LEU A 176 -5.98 22.10 2.55
N VAL A 177 -5.21 22.14 3.63
CA VAL A 177 -4.70 20.95 4.34
C VAL A 177 -5.83 20.18 5.05
N THR A 178 -6.75 20.89 5.70
CA THR A 178 -7.94 20.29 6.35
C THR A 178 -8.86 19.59 5.35
N THR A 179 -8.97 20.14 4.13
CA THR A 179 -9.73 19.54 3.02
C THR A 179 -9.10 18.20 2.58
N THR A 180 -7.77 18.14 2.40
CA THR A 180 -7.05 16.94 1.94
C THR A 180 -7.20 15.75 2.90
N ARG A 181 -7.05 15.96 4.21
CA ARG A 181 -7.24 14.90 5.23
C ARG A 181 -8.67 14.36 5.24
N THR A 182 -9.65 15.24 5.02
CA THR A 182 -11.07 14.88 4.96
C THR A 182 -11.36 14.01 3.75
N HIS A 183 -10.76 14.31 2.59
CA HIS A 183 -10.90 13.49 1.38
C HIS A 183 -10.23 12.11 1.54
N ALA A 184 -9.01 12.04 2.09
CA ALA A 184 -8.35 10.77 2.35
C ALA A 184 -9.19 9.84 3.25
N ARG A 185 -9.83 10.40 4.29
CA ARG A 185 -10.78 9.66 5.14
C ARG A 185 -12.01 9.17 4.38
N ARG A 186 -12.54 9.98 3.45
CA ARG A 186 -13.68 9.57 2.60
C ARG A 186 -13.28 8.44 1.65
N VAL A 187 -12.10 8.49 1.05
CA VAL A 187 -11.58 7.41 0.20
C VAL A 187 -11.49 6.11 1.01
N LEU A 188 -10.89 6.16 2.20
CA LEU A 188 -10.80 4.99 3.08
C LEU A 188 -12.19 4.45 3.44
N LEU A 189 -13.14 5.33 3.78
CA LEU A 189 -14.51 4.93 4.10
C LEU A 189 -15.20 4.25 2.91
N VAL A 190 -15.12 4.84 1.72
CA VAL A 190 -15.71 4.26 0.50
C VAL A 190 -15.06 2.91 0.19
N TYR A 191 -13.74 2.82 0.25
CA TYR A 191 -13.01 1.58 0.01
C TYR A 191 -13.41 0.47 1.00
N ALA A 192 -13.56 0.82 2.29
CA ALA A 192 -14.03 -0.12 3.31
C ALA A 192 -15.48 -0.57 3.10
N ILE A 193 -16.38 0.35 2.73
CA ILE A 193 -17.78 0.02 2.39
C ILE A 193 -17.83 -0.91 1.19
N LEU A 194 -17.09 -0.61 0.12
CA LEU A 194 -17.02 -1.47 -1.07
C LEU A 194 -16.47 -2.85 -0.74
N THR A 195 -15.41 -2.93 0.08
CA THR A 195 -14.86 -4.20 0.58
C THR A 195 -15.91 -5.00 1.35
N LEU A 196 -16.64 -4.37 2.29
CA LEU A 196 -17.67 -5.04 3.07
C LEU A 196 -18.82 -5.53 2.18
N LEU A 197 -19.34 -4.67 1.30
CA LEU A 197 -20.45 -5.03 0.41
C LEU A 197 -20.07 -6.15 -0.55
N ALA A 198 -18.88 -6.09 -1.16
CA ALA A 198 -18.39 -7.16 -2.02
C ALA A 198 -18.29 -8.50 -1.28
N PHE A 199 -17.77 -8.50 -0.04
CA PHE A 199 -17.71 -9.71 0.76
C PHE A 199 -19.09 -10.28 1.08
N LEU A 200 -20.04 -9.43 1.49
CA LEU A 200 -21.41 -9.84 1.81
C LEU A 200 -22.16 -10.39 0.58
N ILE A 201 -21.80 -9.95 -0.63
CA ILE A 201 -22.36 -10.46 -1.88
C ILE A 201 -21.70 -11.79 -2.27
N LEU A 202 -20.38 -11.88 -2.18
CA LEU A 202 -19.61 -13.05 -2.65
C LEU A 202 -19.68 -14.25 -1.69
N TRP A 203 -19.77 -14.02 -0.39
CA TRP A 203 -19.83 -15.09 0.60
C TRP A 203 -21.00 -16.07 0.37
N PRO A 204 -22.27 -15.63 0.26
CA PRO A 204 -23.36 -16.57 -0.04
C PRO A 204 -23.27 -17.18 -1.44
N ALA A 205 -22.66 -16.48 -2.41
CA ALA A 205 -22.52 -16.98 -3.77
C ALA A 205 -21.48 -18.12 -3.88
N LEU A 206 -20.41 -18.07 -3.10
CA LEU A 206 -19.33 -19.06 -3.11
C LEU A 206 -19.49 -20.14 -2.02
N GLY A 207 -20.35 -19.93 -1.02
CA GLY A 207 -20.58 -20.86 0.09
C GLY A 207 -19.48 -20.91 1.15
N GLU A 208 -18.29 -20.38 0.85
CA GLU A 208 -17.14 -20.38 1.74
C GLU A 208 -16.58 -18.97 1.97
N ALA A 209 -16.31 -18.63 3.23
CA ALA A 209 -15.87 -17.29 3.62
C ALA A 209 -14.45 -16.96 3.11
N PHE A 210 -13.54 -17.94 3.10
CA PHE A 210 -12.15 -17.68 2.72
C PHE A 210 -12.00 -17.37 1.21
N PRO A 211 -12.51 -18.20 0.28
CA PRO A 211 -12.56 -17.83 -1.14
C PRO A 211 -13.28 -16.51 -1.40
N ALA A 212 -14.40 -16.24 -0.70
CA ALA A 212 -15.12 -14.97 -0.83
C ALA A 212 -14.30 -13.75 -0.41
N LEU A 213 -13.52 -13.87 0.68
CA LEU A 213 -12.60 -12.83 1.10
C LEU A 213 -11.52 -12.58 0.04
N LEU A 214 -10.89 -13.65 -0.48
CA LEU A 214 -9.84 -13.53 -1.49
C LEU A 214 -10.32 -12.79 -2.74
N HIS A 215 -11.47 -13.17 -3.29
CA HIS A 215 -12.07 -12.51 -4.46
C HIS A 215 -12.48 -11.07 -4.15
N THR A 216 -12.96 -10.80 -2.92
CA THR A 216 -13.31 -9.43 -2.51
C THR A 216 -12.09 -8.51 -2.50
N LEU A 217 -10.98 -8.97 -1.90
CA LEU A 217 -9.74 -8.22 -1.81
C LEU A 217 -9.19 -7.87 -3.20
N ALA A 218 -9.24 -8.82 -4.13
CA ALA A 218 -8.82 -8.62 -5.52
C ALA A 218 -9.78 -7.73 -6.33
N ALA A 219 -11.09 -7.93 -6.20
CA ALA A 219 -12.10 -7.21 -6.97
C ALA A 219 -12.15 -5.72 -6.64
N VAL A 220 -12.14 -5.36 -5.35
CA VAL A 220 -12.22 -3.95 -4.91
C VAL A 220 -10.96 -3.17 -5.25
N SER A 221 -9.82 -3.86 -5.32
CA SER A 221 -8.54 -3.27 -5.74
C SER A 221 -8.32 -3.26 -7.24
N THR A 222 -9.25 -3.82 -8.04
CA THR A 222 -9.10 -3.98 -9.50
C THR A 222 -7.85 -4.75 -9.91
N GLY A 223 -7.37 -5.68 -9.06
CA GLY A 223 -6.13 -6.39 -9.27
C GLY A 223 -6.23 -7.52 -10.30
N GLY A 224 -7.12 -8.48 -10.06
CA GLY A 224 -7.27 -9.71 -10.85
C GLY A 224 -7.36 -10.93 -9.95
#